data_AF-A0A4Q5SF00-F1
#
_entry.id   AF-A0A4Q5SF00-F1
#
_cell.length_a   1.000
_cell.length_b   1.000
_cell.length_c   1.000
_cell.angle_alpha   90.00
_cell.angle_beta   90.00
_cell.angle_gamma   90.00
#
_symmetry.space_group_name_H-M   'P 1'
#
loop_
_entity.id
_entity.type
_entity.pdbx_description
1 polymer ?
#
loop_
_entity_poly.entity_id
_entity_poly.type
_entity_poly.pdbx_seq_one_letter_code
_entity_poly.pdbx_strand_id
1 'polypeptide(L)'
;AVARLKARGVLVNAVDRPELCDFTLPAIVDRNPVLVAIGTGGISAGLAAALRQKLETMLPATLGETALALHAARPAIRERWPDMADRRRAIGAALASLEGDVVARVLTGGAGAPQVLRIALVSPDPDELTLRQARALAAAERVYHRADVPPAILDRARADAVRICGALPADPGPGLTIDLEMVR
;
A
#
# COMPACT_ATOMS: atom_id res chain seq x y z
N ALA A 1 13.98 -4.81 -39.86
CA ALA A 1 12.66 -5.16 -39.29
C ALA A 1 12.10 -4.04 -38.43
N VAL A 2 12.85 -3.56 -37.43
CA VAL A 2 12.44 -2.47 -36.50
C VAL A 2 11.84 -1.27 -37.21
N ALA A 3 12.58 -0.60 -38.11
CA ALA A 3 12.08 0.60 -38.80
C ALA A 3 10.74 0.40 -39.53
N ARG A 4 10.52 -0.78 -40.15
CA ARG A 4 9.25 -1.10 -40.82
C ARG A 4 8.08 -1.26 -39.85
N LEU A 5 8.33 -1.79 -38.65
CA LEU A 5 7.31 -1.95 -37.61
C LEU A 5 6.97 -0.60 -36.98
N LYS A 6 7.99 0.21 -36.67
CA LYS A 6 7.81 1.57 -36.14
C LYS A 6 7.07 2.47 -37.12
N ALA A 7 7.37 2.38 -38.42
CA ALA A 7 6.63 3.09 -39.48
C ALA A 7 5.14 2.71 -39.57
N ARG A 8 4.72 1.59 -38.96
CA ARG A 8 3.32 1.15 -38.85
C ARG A 8 2.70 1.45 -37.48
N GLY A 9 3.37 2.23 -36.63
CA GLY A 9 2.88 2.58 -35.29
C GLY A 9 2.98 1.44 -34.27
N VAL A 10 3.70 0.36 -34.56
CA VAL A 10 3.89 -0.76 -33.63
C VAL A 10 5.04 -0.41 -32.68
N LEU A 11 4.79 -0.50 -31.37
CA LEU A 11 5.84 -0.39 -30.35
C LEU A 11 6.82 -1.56 -30.48
N VAL A 12 8.11 -1.26 -30.52
CA VAL A 12 9.17 -2.27 -30.66
C VAL A 12 10.06 -2.29 -29.43
N ASN A 13 10.34 -3.47 -28.89
CA ASN A 13 11.48 -3.71 -28.03
C ASN A 13 12.44 -4.65 -28.78
N ALA A 14 13.66 -4.18 -29.06
CA ALA A 14 14.71 -4.94 -29.71
C ALA A 14 15.77 -5.32 -28.65
N VAL A 15 15.82 -6.60 -28.29
CA VAL A 15 16.79 -7.13 -27.32
C VAL A 15 18.22 -6.75 -27.74
N ASP A 16 19.03 -6.34 -26.76
CA ASP A 16 20.41 -5.87 -26.91
C ASP A 16 20.61 -4.63 -27.80
N ARG A 17 19.53 -3.92 -28.19
CA ARG A 17 19.57 -2.69 -29.01
C ARG A 17 18.70 -1.58 -28.42
N PRO A 18 19.07 -1.03 -27.25
CA PRO A 18 18.24 -0.07 -26.52
C PRO A 18 17.89 1.19 -27.33
N GLU A 19 18.78 1.65 -28.21
CA GLU A 19 18.58 2.79 -29.11
C GLU A 19 17.46 2.58 -30.14
N LEU A 20 17.06 1.33 -30.37
CA LEU A 20 16.00 0.96 -31.30
C LEU A 20 14.65 0.70 -30.60
N CYS A 21 14.63 0.67 -29.27
CA CYS A 21 13.45 0.35 -28.46
C CYS A 21 12.54 1.56 -28.23
N ASP A 22 11.23 1.32 -28.21
CA ASP A 22 10.21 2.26 -27.77
C ASP A 22 9.86 2.10 -26.27
N PHE A 23 10.14 0.92 -25.71
CA PHE A 23 9.87 0.60 -24.30
C PHE A 23 10.89 -0.42 -23.76
N THR A 24 10.93 -0.59 -22.45
CA THR A 24 11.71 -1.62 -21.76
C THR A 24 10.80 -2.71 -21.19
N LEU A 25 11.29 -3.95 -21.13
CA LEU A 25 10.57 -5.04 -20.48
C LEU A 25 10.84 -5.00 -18.97
N PRO A 26 9.81 -4.95 -18.11
CA PRO A 26 9.99 -4.97 -16.67
C PRO A 26 10.32 -6.38 -16.17
N ALA A 27 10.88 -6.47 -14.97
CA ALA A 27 10.84 -7.71 -14.21
C ALA A 27 9.44 -7.89 -13.61
N ILE A 28 8.84 -9.07 -13.74
CA ILE A 28 7.44 -9.32 -13.35
C ILE A 28 7.39 -10.35 -12.22
N VAL A 29 6.67 -10.03 -11.15
CA VAL A 29 6.16 -11.04 -10.21
C VAL A 29 4.75 -11.40 -10.64
N ASP A 30 4.53 -12.67 -10.97
CA ASP A 30 3.23 -13.17 -11.42
C ASP A 30 2.55 -13.99 -10.32
N ARG A 31 1.38 -13.51 -9.89
CA ARG A 31 0.43 -14.17 -9.00
C ARG A 31 -0.99 -13.99 -9.56
N ASN A 32 -1.17 -14.25 -10.85
CA ASN A 32 -2.42 -14.04 -11.61
C ASN A 32 -3.70 -14.25 -10.76
N PRO A 33 -4.61 -13.25 -10.66
CA PRO A 33 -4.65 -11.98 -11.41
C PRO A 33 -3.81 -10.83 -10.83
N VAL A 34 -3.00 -11.05 -9.80
CA VAL A 34 -2.14 -10.01 -9.23
C VAL A 34 -0.78 -10.00 -9.93
N LEU A 35 -0.44 -8.88 -10.56
CA LEU A 35 0.83 -8.67 -11.25
C LEU A 35 1.58 -7.50 -10.63
N VAL A 36 2.89 -7.67 -10.41
CA VAL A 36 3.79 -6.57 -10.04
C VAL A 36 4.85 -6.43 -11.11
N ALA A 37 4.91 -5.27 -11.77
CA ALA A 37 5.92 -4.94 -12.77
C ALA A 37 6.95 -3.98 -12.17
N ILE A 38 8.22 -4.33 -12.28
CA ILE A 38 9.36 -3.59 -11.72
C ILE A 38 10.20 -3.08 -12.87
N GLY A 39 10.24 -1.76 -13.05
CA GLY A 39 11.04 -1.08 -14.05
C GLY A 39 12.13 -0.24 -13.41
N THR A 40 13.30 -0.20 -14.04
CA THR A 40 14.41 0.71 -13.68
C THR A 40 14.69 1.75 -14.77
N GLY A 41 13.75 1.94 -15.71
CA GLY A 41 13.95 2.83 -16.85
C GLY A 41 15.11 2.43 -17.76
N GLY A 42 15.53 1.15 -17.74
CA GLY A 42 16.70 0.67 -18.47
C GLY A 42 18.05 0.92 -17.78
N ILE A 43 18.06 1.53 -16.59
CA ILE A 43 19.31 1.86 -15.88
C ILE A 43 20.00 0.61 -15.35
N SER A 44 19.26 -0.35 -14.79
CA SER A 44 19.83 -1.58 -14.24
C SER A 44 18.85 -2.74 -14.28
N ALA A 45 19.10 -3.71 -15.17
CA ALA A 45 18.35 -4.96 -15.22
C ALA A 45 18.61 -5.84 -13.98
N GLY A 46 19.85 -5.82 -13.46
CA GLY A 46 20.23 -6.55 -12.25
C GLY A 46 19.47 -6.07 -11.01
N LEU A 47 19.27 -4.76 -10.86
CA LEU A 47 18.46 -4.20 -9.77
C LEU A 47 16.99 -4.63 -9.88
N ALA A 48 16.41 -4.58 -11.09
CA ALA A 48 15.04 -5.04 -11.31
C ALA A 48 14.88 -6.53 -10.95
N ALA A 49 15.85 -7.37 -11.33
CA ALA A 49 15.87 -8.79 -11.02
C ALA A 49 15.99 -9.06 -9.50
N ALA A 50 16.87 -8.33 -8.80
CA ALA A 50 17.05 -8.47 -7.36
C ALA A 50 15.79 -8.06 -6.58
N LEU A 51 15.12 -6.97 -7.00
CA LEU A 51 13.85 -6.55 -6.41
C LEU A 51 12.74 -7.59 -6.66
N ARG A 52 12.65 -8.14 -7.87
CA ARG A 52 11.69 -9.21 -8.21
C ARG A 52 11.86 -10.41 -7.27
N GLN A 53 13.08 -10.88 -7.06
CA GLN A 53 13.35 -12.02 -6.17
C GLN A 53 12.94 -11.75 -4.72
N LYS A 54 13.21 -10.54 -4.22
CA LYS A 54 12.77 -10.13 -2.87
C LYS A 54 11.24 -10.14 -2.76
N LEU A 55 10.54 -9.54 -3.73
CA LEU A 55 9.07 -9.50 -3.74
C LEU A 55 8.45 -10.88 -3.91
N GLU A 56 9.04 -11.77 -4.71
CA GLU A 56 8.57 -13.16 -4.85
C GLU A 56 8.57 -13.93 -3.52
N THR A 57 9.51 -13.62 -2.64
CA THR A 57 9.60 -14.23 -1.31
C THR A 57 8.56 -13.66 -0.34
N MET A 58 8.24 -12.36 -0.48
CA MET A 58 7.27 -11.67 0.38
C MET A 58 5.81 -11.94 -0.01
N LEU A 59 5.56 -12.23 -1.29
CA LEU A 59 4.20 -12.39 -1.82
C LEU A 59 3.82 -13.88 -1.89
N PRO A 60 2.79 -14.31 -1.14
CA PRO A 60 2.34 -15.71 -1.15
C PRO A 60 1.98 -16.18 -2.56
N ALA A 61 2.23 -17.46 -2.84
CA ALA A 61 1.83 -18.08 -4.11
C ALA A 61 0.29 -18.04 -4.31
N THR A 62 -0.47 -18.12 -3.23
CA THR A 62 -1.95 -18.13 -3.19
C THR A 62 -2.58 -16.74 -3.33
N LEU A 63 -1.77 -15.69 -3.58
CA LEU A 63 -2.28 -14.32 -3.68
C LEU A 63 -3.32 -14.15 -4.79
N GLY A 64 -3.16 -14.89 -5.90
CA GLY A 64 -4.12 -14.91 -6.99
C GLY A 64 -5.49 -15.45 -6.55
N GLU A 65 -5.51 -16.58 -5.85
CA GLU A 65 -6.72 -17.18 -5.28
C GLU A 65 -7.40 -16.23 -4.29
N THR A 66 -6.60 -15.58 -3.44
CA THR A 66 -7.08 -14.57 -2.49
C THR A 66 -7.79 -13.43 -3.20
N ALA A 67 -7.22 -12.92 -4.30
CA ALA A 67 -7.83 -11.85 -5.09
C ALA A 67 -9.16 -12.28 -5.72
N LEU A 68 -9.23 -13.50 -6.26
CA LEU A 68 -10.46 -14.06 -6.83
C LEU A 68 -11.54 -14.29 -5.76
N ALA A 69 -11.14 -14.80 -4.59
CA ALA A 69 -12.05 -15.00 -3.46
C ALA A 69 -12.63 -13.68 -2.96
N LEU A 70 -11.81 -12.63 -2.80
CA LEU A 70 -12.26 -11.28 -2.45
C LEU A 70 -13.21 -10.70 -3.51
N HIS A 71 -12.94 -10.94 -4.80
CA HIS A 71 -13.83 -10.51 -5.88
C HIS A 71 -15.20 -11.20 -5.79
N ALA A 72 -15.22 -12.53 -5.65
CA ALA A 72 -16.45 -13.31 -5.54
C ALA A 72 -17.27 -12.93 -4.29
N ALA A 73 -16.60 -12.61 -3.19
CA ALA A 73 -17.24 -12.23 -1.93
C ALA A 73 -17.74 -10.78 -1.87
N ARG A 74 -17.54 -9.96 -2.92
CA ARG A 74 -17.97 -8.55 -2.94
C ARG A 74 -19.44 -8.34 -2.53
N PRO A 75 -20.42 -9.15 -2.97
CA PRO A 75 -21.81 -8.99 -2.55
C PRO A 75 -21.97 -9.17 -1.04
N ALA A 76 -21.45 -10.26 -0.48
CA ALA A 76 -21.53 -10.56 0.96
C ALA A 76 -20.79 -9.51 1.81
N ILE A 77 -19.63 -9.03 1.35
CA ILE A 77 -18.88 -7.97 2.04
C ILE A 77 -19.68 -6.66 2.04
N ARG A 78 -20.37 -6.32 0.95
CA ARG A 78 -21.22 -5.11 0.87
C ARG A 78 -22.48 -5.20 1.71
N GLU A 79 -23.05 -6.39 1.83
CA GLU A 79 -24.20 -6.66 2.70
C GLU A 79 -23.80 -6.57 4.18
N ARG A 80 -22.67 -7.18 4.54
CA ARG A 80 -22.13 -7.13 5.91
C ARG A 80 -21.68 -5.72 6.32
N TRP A 81 -21.07 -4.99 5.38
CA TRP A 81 -20.56 -3.64 5.58
C TRP A 81 -21.19 -2.67 4.57
N PRO A 82 -22.42 -2.18 4.84
CA PRO A 82 -23.08 -1.23 3.95
C PRO A 82 -22.33 0.09 3.85
N ASP A 83 -21.84 0.58 5.00
CA ASP A 83 -21.02 1.78 5.08
C ASP A 83 -19.64 1.58 4.42
N MET A 84 -19.22 2.57 3.63
CA MET A 84 -17.98 2.49 2.86
C MET A 84 -16.74 2.54 3.77
N ALA A 85 -16.76 3.33 4.84
CA ALA A 85 -15.63 3.48 5.74
C ALA A 85 -15.43 2.21 6.58
N ASP A 86 -16.50 1.63 7.11
CA ASP A 86 -16.46 0.34 7.81
C ASP A 86 -15.97 -0.79 6.90
N ARG A 87 -16.48 -0.84 5.66
CA ARG A 87 -16.04 -1.85 4.68
C ARG A 87 -14.54 -1.73 4.38
N ARG A 88 -14.05 -0.49 4.21
CA ARG A 88 -12.62 -0.23 3.98
C ARG A 88 -11.78 -0.66 5.18
N ARG A 89 -12.22 -0.38 6.40
CA ARG A 89 -11.57 -0.84 7.64
C ARG A 89 -11.48 -2.36 7.72
N ALA A 90 -12.60 -3.05 7.50
CA ALA A 90 -12.65 -4.51 7.56
C ALA A 90 -11.72 -5.16 6.52
N ILE A 91 -11.72 -4.65 5.28
CA ILE A 91 -10.82 -5.11 4.21
C ILE A 91 -9.35 -4.83 4.56
N GLY A 92 -9.04 -3.61 5.01
CA GLY A 92 -7.67 -3.23 5.37
C GLY A 92 -7.11 -4.05 6.53
N ALA A 93 -7.93 -4.28 7.58
CA ALA A 93 -7.55 -5.11 8.72
C ALA A 93 -7.32 -6.57 8.31
N ALA A 94 -8.17 -7.13 7.44
CA ALA A 94 -7.98 -8.48 6.93
C ALA A 94 -6.72 -8.60 6.05
N LEU A 95 -6.41 -7.59 5.22
CA LEU A 95 -5.24 -7.59 4.35
C LEU A 95 -3.91 -7.28 5.06
N ALA A 96 -3.92 -6.96 6.36
CA ALA A 96 -2.70 -6.79 7.16
C ALA A 96 -1.86 -8.08 7.22
N SER A 97 -2.46 -9.23 6.93
CA SER A 97 -1.76 -10.48 6.61
C SER A 97 -2.41 -11.09 5.37
N LEU A 98 -1.59 -11.57 4.44
CA LEU A 98 -2.04 -12.27 3.23
C LEU A 98 -2.17 -13.78 3.44
N GLU A 99 -1.89 -14.28 4.65
CA GLU A 99 -1.98 -15.69 4.99
C GLU A 99 -3.41 -16.07 5.46
N GLY A 100 -3.80 -17.30 5.19
CA GLY A 100 -5.10 -17.85 5.58
C GLY A 100 -6.28 -17.23 4.83
N ASP A 101 -7.49 -17.45 5.37
CA ASP A 101 -8.73 -16.98 4.73
C ASP A 101 -8.96 -15.49 5.01
N VAL A 102 -8.61 -14.65 4.03
CA VAL A 102 -8.84 -13.20 4.09
C VAL A 102 -10.33 -12.89 4.08
N VAL A 103 -11.15 -13.60 3.29
CA VAL A 103 -12.58 -13.32 3.15
C VAL A 103 -13.30 -13.57 4.48
N ALA A 104 -13.03 -14.69 5.13
CA ALA A 104 -13.59 -14.98 6.46
C ALA A 104 -13.22 -13.89 7.46
N ARG A 105 -11.99 -13.39 7.44
CA ARG A 105 -11.55 -12.28 8.31
C ARG A 105 -12.28 -10.98 8.00
N VAL A 106 -12.54 -10.66 6.73
CA VAL A 106 -13.36 -9.49 6.37
C VAL A 106 -14.78 -9.61 6.90
N LEU A 107 -15.40 -10.79 6.80
CA LEU A 107 -16.80 -10.99 7.18
C LEU A 107 -17.01 -11.10 8.70
N THR A 108 -16.04 -11.68 9.41
CA THR A 108 -16.08 -11.86 10.87
C THR A 108 -15.46 -10.72 11.66
N GLY A 109 -14.76 -9.80 10.99
CA GLY A 109 -14.16 -8.62 11.60
C GLY A 109 -15.18 -7.75 12.34
N GLY A 110 -14.70 -6.97 13.31
CA GLY A 110 -15.49 -5.94 13.99
C GLY A 110 -15.33 -4.58 13.30
N ALA A 111 -16.37 -3.74 13.39
CA ALA A 111 -16.19 -2.31 13.14
C ALA A 111 -15.18 -1.81 14.18
N GLY A 112 -14.02 -1.32 13.72
CA GLY A 112 -12.95 -0.89 14.61
C GLY A 112 -13.44 0.18 15.57
N ALA A 113 -13.41 -0.11 16.87
CA ALA A 113 -13.72 0.87 17.90
C ALA A 113 -12.82 2.12 17.72
N PRO A 114 -13.33 3.33 18.04
CA PRO A 114 -12.50 4.52 18.05
C PRO A 114 -11.24 4.27 18.89
N GLN A 115 -10.07 4.42 18.30
CA GLN A 115 -8.79 4.28 18.97
C GLN A 115 -7.97 5.53 18.71
N VAL A 116 -7.48 6.14 19.78
CA VAL A 116 -6.56 7.27 19.72
C VAL A 116 -5.20 6.81 20.22
N LEU A 117 -4.18 6.98 19.39
CA LEU A 117 -2.80 6.83 19.81
C LEU A 117 -2.08 8.17 19.70
N ARG A 118 -1.58 8.66 20.83
CA ARG A 118 -0.70 9.83 20.86
C ARG A 118 0.74 9.38 20.68
N ILE A 119 1.46 10.02 19.77
CA ILE A 119 2.87 9.74 19.52
C ILE A 119 3.63 11.04 19.69
N ALA A 120 4.49 11.07 20.71
CA ALA A 120 5.48 12.12 20.88
C ALA A 120 6.76 11.71 20.12
N LEU A 121 7.13 12.49 19.12
CA LEU A 121 8.27 12.25 18.23
C LEU A 121 9.52 12.85 18.86
N VAL A 122 10.56 12.03 19.02
CA VAL A 122 11.85 12.43 19.60
C VAL A 122 12.84 12.93 18.55
N SER A 123 12.62 12.58 17.27
CA SER A 123 13.47 12.93 16.14
C SER A 123 12.60 13.33 14.95
N PRO A 124 13.05 14.27 14.10
CA PRO A 124 12.42 14.57 12.84
C PRO A 124 12.72 13.53 11.74
N ASP A 125 13.62 12.59 11.98
CA ASP A 125 14.00 11.54 11.04
C ASP A 125 12.93 10.41 11.02
N PRO A 126 12.27 10.15 9.87
CA PRO A 126 11.28 9.07 9.78
C PRO A 126 11.87 7.66 9.95
N ASP A 127 13.18 7.48 9.80
CA ASP A 127 13.83 6.18 10.03
C ASP A 127 14.11 5.91 11.52
N GLU A 128 13.96 6.92 12.38
CA GLU A 128 13.99 6.77 13.85
C GLU A 128 12.62 6.41 14.44
N LEU A 129 11.56 6.30 13.62
CA LEU A 129 10.29 5.78 14.07
C LEU A 129 10.45 4.34 14.57
N THR A 130 9.98 4.08 15.79
CA THR A 130 9.87 2.70 16.26
C THR A 130 8.96 1.90 15.33
N LEU A 131 9.19 0.59 15.23
CA LEU A 131 8.32 -0.30 14.44
C LEU A 131 6.85 -0.19 14.84
N ARG A 132 6.56 0.10 16.12
CA ARG A 132 5.18 0.32 16.60
C ARG A 132 4.59 1.62 16.04
N GLN A 133 5.32 2.72 16.08
CA GLN A 133 4.87 4.02 15.56
C GLN A 133 4.68 3.98 14.04
N ALA A 134 5.64 3.40 13.30
CA ALA A 134 5.55 3.25 11.86
C ALA A 134 4.33 2.39 11.45
N ARG A 135 4.09 1.27 12.13
CA ARG A 135 2.90 0.43 11.90
C ARG A 135 1.60 1.17 12.22
N ALA A 136 1.57 1.94 13.30
CA ALA A 136 0.39 2.72 13.68
C ALA A 136 0.08 3.81 12.66
N LEU A 137 1.11 4.52 12.16
CA LEU A 137 0.96 5.51 11.09
C LEU A 137 0.44 4.89 9.79
N ALA A 138 1.01 3.75 9.38
CA ALA A 138 0.56 3.04 8.18
C ALA A 138 -0.90 2.54 8.28
N ALA A 139 -1.39 2.27 9.50
CA ALA A 139 -2.75 1.83 9.76
C ALA A 139 -3.75 2.98 10.01
N ALA A 140 -3.26 4.21 10.24
CA ALA A 140 -4.09 5.35 10.63
C ALA A 140 -5.13 5.71 9.55
N GLU A 141 -6.32 6.08 9.99
CA GLU A 141 -7.35 6.71 9.13
C GLU A 141 -7.26 8.23 9.20
N ARG A 142 -6.87 8.74 10.36
CA ARG A 142 -6.71 10.16 10.63
C ARG A 142 -5.40 10.40 11.34
N VAL A 143 -4.69 11.43 10.90
CA VAL A 143 -3.46 11.91 11.53
C VAL A 143 -3.66 13.37 11.88
N TYR A 144 -3.89 13.65 13.16
CA TYR A 144 -3.76 14.99 13.71
C TYR A 144 -2.29 15.24 13.98
N HIS A 145 -1.81 16.44 13.64
CA HIS A 145 -0.43 16.81 13.89
C HIS A 145 -0.29 18.29 14.24
N ARG A 146 0.82 18.62 14.89
CA ARG A 146 1.26 20.00 15.10
C ARG A 146 2.07 20.50 13.90
N ALA A 147 2.22 21.83 13.79
CA ALA A 147 2.88 22.46 12.65
C ALA A 147 4.39 22.18 12.55
N ASP A 148 5.01 21.72 13.64
CA ASP A 148 6.41 21.36 13.76
C ASP A 148 6.71 19.90 13.36
N VAL A 149 5.69 19.09 13.07
CA VAL A 149 5.87 17.70 12.63
C VAL A 149 6.37 17.65 11.17
N PRO A 150 7.52 17.00 10.88
CA PRO A 150 8.07 16.95 9.53
C PRO A 150 7.19 16.24 8.50
N PRO A 151 7.09 16.74 7.26
CA PRO A 151 6.36 16.09 6.17
C PRO A 151 6.80 14.64 5.92
N ALA A 152 8.11 14.35 6.03
CA ALA A 152 8.65 13.01 5.79
C ALA A 152 8.12 11.94 6.77
N ILE A 153 7.71 12.34 7.98
CA ILE A 153 7.03 11.46 8.95
C ILE A 153 5.56 11.31 8.57
N LEU A 154 4.89 12.39 8.17
CA LEU A 154 3.50 12.35 7.70
C LEU A 154 3.34 11.45 6.47
N ASP A 155 4.36 11.38 5.61
CA ASP A 155 4.40 10.53 4.43
C ASP A 155 4.50 9.03 4.74
N ARG A 156 4.79 8.66 5.99
CA ARG A 156 4.71 7.26 6.47
C ARG A 156 3.27 6.83 6.78
N ALA A 157 2.32 7.77 6.85
CA ALA A 157 0.92 7.45 6.97
C ALA A 157 0.37 6.82 5.69
N ARG A 158 -0.76 6.11 5.81
CA ARG A 158 -1.49 5.59 4.65
C ARG A 158 -1.76 6.70 3.62
N ALA A 159 -1.70 6.41 2.32
CA ALA A 159 -1.83 7.41 1.26
C ALA A 159 -3.19 8.14 1.25
N ASP A 160 -4.26 7.50 1.69
CA ASP A 160 -5.59 8.08 1.88
C ASP A 160 -5.84 8.57 3.33
N ALA A 161 -4.78 8.58 4.15
CA ALA A 161 -4.68 9.27 5.43
C ALA A 161 -5.35 10.64 5.44
N VAL A 162 -6.44 10.88 6.19
CA VAL A 162 -6.88 12.27 6.40
C VAL A 162 -5.90 12.95 7.35
N ARG A 163 -5.13 13.92 6.86
CA ARG A 163 -4.12 14.66 7.63
C ARG A 163 -4.68 16.02 8.04
N ILE A 164 -4.66 16.32 9.33
CA ILE A 164 -5.26 17.53 9.91
C ILE A 164 -4.22 18.22 10.79
N CYS A 165 -3.81 19.42 10.40
CA CYS A 165 -2.97 20.26 11.26
C CYS A 165 -3.86 20.92 12.32
N GLY A 166 -3.76 20.49 13.57
CA GLY A 166 -4.63 20.98 14.64
C GLY A 166 -4.66 20.08 15.86
N ALA A 167 -5.51 20.45 16.84
CA ALA A 167 -5.75 19.65 18.02
C ALA A 167 -6.68 18.47 17.73
N LEU A 168 -6.46 17.37 18.44
CA LEU A 168 -7.37 16.22 18.43
C LEU A 168 -8.75 16.64 19.00
N PRO A 169 -9.86 16.39 18.29
CA PRO A 169 -11.21 16.66 18.80
C PRO A 169 -11.59 15.67 19.91
N ALA A 170 -12.61 16.02 20.70
CA ALA A 170 -13.13 15.17 21.78
C ALA A 170 -13.71 13.83 21.27
N ASP A 171 -14.33 13.85 20.09
CA ASP A 171 -14.76 12.66 19.36
C ASP A 171 -14.05 12.61 18.00
N PRO A 172 -13.00 11.79 17.85
CA PRO A 172 -12.26 11.65 16.61
C PRO A 172 -12.93 10.71 15.60
N GLY A 173 -14.10 10.16 15.93
CA GLY A 173 -14.82 9.21 15.10
C GLY A 173 -14.20 7.79 15.08
N PRO A 174 -14.82 6.84 14.36
CA PRO A 174 -14.47 5.42 14.41
C PRO A 174 -13.13 5.11 13.72
N GLY A 175 -12.42 4.09 14.20
CA GLY A 175 -11.13 3.68 13.65
C GLY A 175 -9.91 4.30 14.34
N LEU A 176 -8.73 4.11 13.74
CA LEU A 176 -7.46 4.55 14.33
C LEU A 176 -7.14 6.00 13.98
N THR A 177 -7.06 6.83 15.01
CA THR A 177 -6.61 8.22 14.95
C THR A 177 -5.25 8.36 15.64
N ILE A 178 -4.30 8.96 14.94
CA ILE A 178 -2.98 9.30 15.49
C ILE A 178 -2.95 10.80 15.80
N ASP A 179 -2.49 11.20 16.98
CA ASP A 179 -2.13 12.58 17.31
C ASP A 179 -0.61 12.68 17.46
N LEU A 180 0.02 13.43 16.56
CA LEU A 180 1.46 13.61 16.45
C LEU A 180 1.89 14.96 17.02
N GLU A 181 2.91 14.93 17.87
CA GLU A 181 3.61 16.13 18.32
C GLU A 181 5.09 15.85 18.50
N MET A 182 5.94 16.87 18.30
CA MET A 182 7.35 16.79 18.66
C MET A 182 7.49 16.90 20.18
N VAL A 183 8.38 16.09 20.77
CA VAL A 183 8.83 16.31 22.15
C VAL A 183 9.55 17.66 22.20
N ARG A 184 9.15 18.52 23.13
CA ARG A 184 9.80 19.81 23.39
C ARG A 184 10.94 19.67 24.37
#